data_AF-A0A9W9K561-F1
#
_entry.id   AF-A0A9W9K561-F1
#
_cell.length_a   1.000
_cell.length_b   1.000
_cell.length_c   1.000
_cell.angle_alpha   90.00
_cell.angle_beta   90.00
_cell.angle_gamma   90.00
#
_symmetry.space_group_name_H-M   'P 1'
#
loop_
_entity.id
_entity.type
_entity.pdbx_description
1 polymer ?
#
loop_
_entity_poly.entity_id
_entity_poly.type
_entity_poly.pdbx_seq_one_letter_code
_entity_poly.pdbx_strand_id
1 'polypeptide(L)'
;MAVKPPLEPPSFETTKRLLAALINEGLVDAFIDGVDNELHKFISLRKNENPRAQGSIVVQAAPGALIEDRDGEVLPVIQPSMLCPPVIVINDGARREMTDPGDIFTAILPWFEDMADQQFHRTCDAKPPLKFVSPEDIPGMLTPGISFLSLPSKDLHLAGPFERLLEPMLEKLDIPKAPEGYITMPCLTQQLPSVLHCKPQSGD
;
A
#
# COMPACT_ATOMS: atom_id res chain seq x y z
N MET A 1 -34.79 -4.97 -3.33
CA MET A 1 -33.89 -4.58 -2.23
C MET A 1 -32.51 -5.09 -2.59
N ALA A 2 -31.57 -4.20 -2.92
CA ALA A 2 -30.19 -4.59 -3.19
C ALA A 2 -29.50 -4.89 -1.86
N VAL A 3 -29.08 -6.13 -1.66
CA VAL A 3 -28.24 -6.51 -0.52
C VAL A 3 -26.93 -5.78 -0.70
N LYS A 4 -26.66 -4.81 0.19
CA LYS A 4 -25.37 -4.12 0.24
C LYS A 4 -24.32 -5.20 0.50
N PRO A 5 -23.26 -5.34 -0.33
CA PRO A 5 -22.22 -6.32 -0.06
C PRO A 5 -21.65 -6.06 1.34
N PRO A 6 -21.27 -7.12 2.08
CA PRO A 6 -20.68 -6.95 3.40
C PRO A 6 -19.51 -5.96 3.29
N LEU A 7 -19.50 -4.98 4.18
CA LEU A 7 -18.47 -3.94 4.23
C LEU A 7 -17.14 -4.67 4.46
N GLU A 8 -16.21 -4.58 3.50
CA GLU A 8 -14.86 -5.14 3.68
C GLU A 8 -14.27 -4.56 4.98
N PRO A 9 -13.65 -5.37 5.85
CA PRO A 9 -13.03 -4.85 7.06
C PRO A 9 -11.97 -3.80 6.68
N PRO A 10 -11.86 -2.67 7.40
CA PRO A 10 -10.95 -1.58 7.05
C PRO A 10 -9.49 -2.03 6.86
N SER A 11 -9.06 -3.07 7.57
CA SER A 11 -7.72 -3.66 7.48
C SER A 11 -7.44 -4.32 6.12
N PHE A 12 -8.47 -4.80 5.43
CA PHE A 12 -8.28 -5.52 4.18
C PHE A 12 -7.82 -4.62 3.04
N GLU A 13 -8.16 -3.33 3.08
CA GLU A 13 -7.68 -2.37 2.09
C GLU A 13 -6.14 -2.28 2.13
N THR A 14 -5.57 -2.20 3.34
CA THR A 14 -4.11 -2.22 3.53
C THR A 14 -3.49 -3.55 3.09
N THR A 15 -4.16 -4.67 3.35
CA THR A 15 -3.74 -5.99 2.88
C THR A 15 -3.65 -6.06 1.35
N LYS A 16 -4.65 -5.53 0.63
CA LYS A 16 -4.61 -5.48 -0.85
C LYS A 16 -3.43 -4.68 -1.36
N ARG A 17 -3.13 -3.53 -0.73
CA ARG A 17 -1.97 -2.70 -1.08
C ARG A 17 -0.65 -3.43 -0.84
N LEU A 18 -0.53 -4.12 0.30
CA LEU A 18 0.65 -4.94 0.61
C LEU A 18 0.86 -6.02 -0.45
N LEU A 19 -0.16 -6.83 -0.74
CA LEU A 19 -0.05 -7.92 -1.72
C LEU A 19 0.28 -7.41 -3.13
N ALA A 20 -0.38 -6.34 -3.57
CA ALA A 20 -0.09 -5.72 -4.86
C ALA A 20 1.35 -5.18 -4.91
N ALA A 21 1.85 -4.55 -3.85
CA ALA A 21 3.23 -4.09 -3.79
C ALA A 21 4.23 -5.25 -3.87
N LEU A 22 4.01 -6.34 -3.13
CA LEU A 22 4.88 -7.53 -3.18
C LEU A 22 5.03 -8.08 -4.60
N ILE A 23 3.93 -8.16 -5.35
CA ILE A 23 3.94 -8.62 -6.76
C ILE A 23 4.61 -7.58 -7.66
N ASN A 24 4.19 -6.32 -7.58
CA ASN A 24 4.64 -5.28 -8.51
C ASN A 24 6.13 -4.93 -8.35
N GLU A 25 6.66 -5.08 -7.14
CA GLU A 25 8.07 -4.86 -6.85
C GLU A 25 8.93 -6.11 -7.13
N GLY A 26 8.33 -7.22 -7.56
CA GLY A 26 9.04 -8.48 -7.83
C GLY A 26 9.63 -9.12 -6.57
N LEU A 27 9.06 -8.84 -5.40
CA LEU A 27 9.52 -9.40 -4.13
C LEU A 27 9.06 -10.85 -3.94
N VAL A 28 7.99 -11.22 -4.64
CA VAL A 28 7.44 -12.58 -4.69
C VAL A 28 7.01 -12.91 -6.10
N ASP A 29 7.09 -14.19 -6.45
CA ASP A 29 6.56 -14.74 -7.68
C ASP A 29 5.06 -14.96 -7.50
N ALA A 30 4.26 -14.59 -8.50
CA ALA A 30 2.81 -14.74 -8.48
C ALA A 30 2.33 -15.59 -9.65
N PHE A 31 1.42 -16.53 -9.39
CA PHE A 31 0.91 -17.47 -10.39
C PHE A 31 -0.61 -17.53 -10.36
N ILE A 32 -1.23 -17.70 -11.52
CA ILE A 32 -2.68 -17.92 -11.61
C ILE A 32 -3.00 -19.38 -11.29
N ASP A 33 -3.68 -19.61 -10.18
CA ASP A 33 -4.26 -20.90 -9.81
C ASP A 33 -5.69 -20.97 -10.39
N GLY A 34 -5.87 -21.76 -11.47
CA GLY A 34 -7.21 -22.00 -12.03
C GLY A 34 -7.22 -22.74 -13.36
N VAL A 35 -7.87 -23.90 -13.39
CA VAL A 35 -8.30 -24.59 -14.61
C VAL A 35 -9.60 -23.96 -15.09
N ASP A 36 -9.60 -23.29 -16.24
CA ASP A 36 -10.73 -22.98 -17.14
C ASP A 36 -12.13 -22.63 -16.58
N ASN A 37 -12.25 -22.14 -15.34
CA ASN A 37 -13.52 -21.64 -14.81
C ASN A 37 -13.41 -20.12 -14.60
N GLU A 38 -13.94 -19.38 -15.59
CA GLU A 38 -13.88 -17.93 -15.75
C GLU A 38 -14.44 -17.08 -14.58
N LEU A 39 -14.94 -17.69 -13.52
CA LEU A 39 -15.66 -17.00 -12.45
C LEU A 39 -14.80 -16.67 -11.22
N HIS A 40 -13.76 -17.46 -10.91
CA HIS A 40 -12.95 -17.25 -9.71
C HIS A 40 -11.48 -17.61 -9.96
N LYS A 41 -10.71 -16.64 -10.44
CA LYS A 41 -9.25 -16.78 -10.57
C LYS A 41 -8.60 -16.54 -9.19
N PHE A 42 -7.72 -17.43 -8.77
CA PHE A 42 -6.88 -17.23 -7.59
C PHE A 42 -5.46 -16.89 -8.03
N ILE A 43 -4.78 -16.05 -7.26
CA ILE A 43 -3.37 -15.72 -7.44
C ILE A 43 -2.61 -16.35 -6.27
N SER A 44 -1.68 -17.24 -6.56
CA SER A 44 -0.75 -17.82 -5.59
C SER A 44 0.57 -17.04 -5.60
N LEU A 45 0.93 -16.46 -4.47
CA LEU A 45 2.19 -15.76 -4.26
C LEU A 45 3.14 -16.68 -3.49
N ARG A 46 4.38 -16.81 -3.97
CA ARG A 46 5.45 -17.64 -3.38
C ARG A 46 6.79 -16.96 -3.60
N LYS A 47 7.84 -17.40 -2.90
CA LYS A 47 9.20 -16.98 -3.20
C LYS A 47 10.03 -18.19 -3.60
N ASN A 48 10.07 -18.48 -4.89
CA ASN A 48 10.68 -19.72 -5.39
C ASN A 48 12.21 -19.71 -5.28
N GLU A 49 12.82 -18.52 -5.30
CA GLU A 49 14.29 -18.36 -5.21
C GLU A 49 14.85 -18.70 -3.81
N ASN A 50 14.00 -18.77 -2.77
CA ASN A 50 14.42 -19.09 -1.41
C ASN A 50 13.88 -20.47 -0.99
N PRO A 51 14.71 -21.53 -0.97
CA PRO A 51 14.29 -22.88 -0.55
C PRO A 51 13.81 -22.96 0.91
N ARG A 52 14.12 -21.95 1.74
CA ARG A 52 13.64 -21.83 3.13
C ARG A 52 12.30 -21.10 3.22
N ALA A 53 11.89 -20.38 2.17
CA ALA A 53 10.56 -19.80 2.05
C ALA A 53 9.54 -20.92 1.81
N GLN A 54 9.09 -21.54 2.89
CA GLN A 54 8.01 -22.50 2.83
C GLN A 54 6.67 -21.78 2.89
N GLY A 55 5.72 -22.27 2.11
CA GLY A 55 4.34 -21.80 2.09
C GLY A 55 3.97 -20.95 0.87
N SER A 56 2.73 -20.48 0.87
CA SER A 56 2.18 -19.63 -0.19
C SER A 56 1.06 -18.76 0.35
N ILE A 57 0.89 -17.57 -0.21
CA ILE A 57 -0.34 -16.78 -0.04
C ILE A 57 -1.22 -17.06 -1.25
N VAL A 58 -2.52 -17.27 -1.04
CA VAL A 58 -3.52 -17.37 -2.10
C VAL A 58 -4.53 -16.26 -1.91
N VAL A 59 -4.70 -15.40 -2.91
CA VAL A 59 -5.67 -14.31 -2.89
C VAL A 59 -6.63 -14.45 -4.06
N GLN A 60 -7.90 -14.11 -3.87
CA GLN A 60 -8.87 -14.12 -4.94
C GLN A 60 -8.73 -12.88 -5.82
N ALA A 61 -8.79 -13.06 -7.14
CA ALA A 61 -8.92 -11.97 -8.08
C ALA A 61 -10.37 -11.47 -8.10
N ALA A 62 -10.54 -10.14 -8.12
CA ALA A 62 -11.85 -9.52 -8.23
C ALA A 62 -12.56 -9.96 -9.53
N PRO A 63 -13.88 -10.16 -9.53
CA PRO A 63 -14.63 -10.49 -10.74
C PRO A 63 -14.39 -9.47 -11.85
N GLY A 64 -13.97 -9.95 -13.03
CA GLY A 64 -13.66 -9.09 -14.18
C GLY A 64 -12.29 -8.39 -14.13
N ALA A 65 -11.44 -8.69 -13.13
CA ALA A 65 -10.06 -8.23 -13.13
C ALA A 65 -9.30 -8.83 -14.31
N LEU A 66 -8.71 -7.96 -15.13
CA LEU A 66 -7.79 -8.33 -16.19
C LEU A 66 -6.38 -8.43 -15.59
N ILE A 67 -6.00 -9.65 -15.24
CA ILE A 67 -4.64 -9.98 -14.79
C ILE A 67 -3.88 -10.46 -16.02
N GLU A 68 -2.82 -9.74 -16.37
CA GLU A 68 -1.91 -10.15 -17.43
C GLU A 68 -0.94 -11.21 -16.88
N ASP A 69 -0.77 -12.29 -17.62
CA ASP A 69 0.17 -13.35 -17.28
C ASP A 69 1.05 -13.75 -18.47
N ARG A 70 2.21 -14.33 -18.16
CA ARG A 70 3.10 -14.98 -19.11
C ARG A 70 3.31 -16.41 -18.63
N ASP A 71 2.81 -17.37 -19.40
CA ASP A 71 2.91 -18.80 -19.07
C ASP A 71 2.36 -19.15 -17.66
N GLY A 72 1.32 -18.42 -17.21
CA GLY A 72 0.71 -18.60 -15.88
C GLY A 72 1.34 -17.77 -14.75
N GLU A 73 2.49 -17.11 -15.01
CA GLU A 73 3.12 -16.16 -14.08
C GLU A 73 2.52 -14.76 -14.26
N VAL A 74 2.06 -14.16 -13.17
CA VAL A 74 1.41 -12.84 -13.17
C VAL A 74 2.45 -11.74 -13.38
N LEU A 75 2.16 -10.82 -14.31
CA LEU A 75 3.00 -9.65 -14.57
C LEU A 75 2.85 -8.57 -13.47
N PRO A 76 3.90 -7.77 -13.18
CA PRO A 76 3.94 -6.79 -12.09
C PRO A 76 3.14 -5.50 -12.39
N VAL A 77 1.83 -5.64 -12.59
CA VAL A 77 0.88 -4.54 -12.89
C VAL A 77 -0.45 -4.66 -12.13
N ILE A 78 -0.41 -5.31 -10.96
CA ILE A 78 -1.60 -5.58 -10.15
C ILE A 78 -2.04 -4.33 -9.39
N GLN A 79 -3.29 -3.92 -9.59
CA GLN A 79 -3.91 -2.89 -8.78
C GLN A 79 -4.52 -3.51 -7.51
N PRO A 80 -4.47 -2.82 -6.36
CA PRO A 80 -5.11 -3.32 -5.14
C PRO A 80 -6.58 -3.67 -5.33
N SER A 81 -7.32 -2.93 -6.15
CA SER A 81 -8.74 -3.18 -6.48
C SER A 81 -8.99 -4.48 -7.23
N MET A 82 -7.97 -5.07 -7.85
CA MET A 82 -8.05 -6.36 -8.55
C MET A 82 -8.00 -7.55 -7.59
N LEU A 83 -7.77 -7.32 -6.30
CA LEU A 83 -7.70 -8.34 -5.27
C LEU A 83 -8.94 -8.26 -4.37
N CYS A 84 -9.51 -9.41 -4.00
CA CYS A 84 -10.62 -9.50 -3.07
C CYS A 84 -10.39 -10.64 -2.05
N PRO A 85 -11.14 -10.66 -0.94
CA PRO A 85 -11.10 -11.78 -0.01
C PRO A 85 -11.64 -13.05 -0.70
N PRO A 86 -11.26 -14.25 -0.23
CA PRO A 86 -10.39 -14.48 0.92
C PRO A 86 -8.90 -14.36 0.57
N VAL A 87 -8.08 -14.00 1.56
CA VAL A 87 -6.63 -14.17 1.51
C VAL A 87 -6.29 -15.34 2.44
N ILE A 88 -5.69 -16.39 1.87
CA ILE A 88 -5.38 -17.64 2.54
C ILE A 88 -3.87 -17.79 2.59
N VAL A 89 -3.31 -17.86 3.78
CA VAL A 89 -1.90 -18.20 4.00
C VAL A 89 -1.80 -19.69 4.25
N ILE A 90 -0.93 -20.35 3.50
CA ILE A 90 -0.67 -21.79 3.56
C ILE A 90 0.76 -22.01 4.03
N ASN A 91 0.95 -22.41 5.28
CA ASN A 91 2.27 -22.71 5.86
C ASN A 91 2.21 -24.10 6.53
N ASP A 92 3.23 -24.94 6.32
CA ASP A 92 3.33 -26.29 6.91
C ASP A 92 2.08 -27.16 6.74
N GLY A 93 1.37 -27.00 5.62
CA GLY A 93 0.11 -27.69 5.33
C GLY A 93 -1.13 -27.12 6.03
N ALA A 94 -0.97 -26.15 6.94
CA ALA A 94 -2.08 -25.43 7.56
C ALA A 94 -2.55 -24.28 6.68
N ARG A 95 -3.88 -24.17 6.47
CA ARG A 95 -4.52 -23.08 5.72
C ARG A 95 -5.20 -22.14 6.70
N ARG A 96 -4.88 -20.85 6.65
CA ARG A 96 -5.50 -19.82 7.51
C ARG A 96 -5.95 -18.64 6.66
N GLU A 97 -7.20 -18.24 6.83
CA GLU A 97 -7.68 -16.99 6.25
C GLU A 97 -7.16 -15.81 7.10
N MET A 98 -6.56 -14.82 6.44
CA MET A 98 -5.98 -13.66 7.08
C MET A 98 -6.48 -12.40 6.38
N THR A 99 -6.89 -11.40 7.16
CA THR A 99 -7.32 -10.10 6.63
C THR A 99 -6.45 -8.94 7.09
N ASP A 100 -5.64 -9.16 8.13
CA ASP A 100 -4.74 -8.16 8.70
C ASP A 100 -3.38 -8.17 8.00
N PRO A 101 -2.87 -7.01 7.56
CA PRO A 101 -1.59 -6.94 6.86
C PRO A 101 -0.40 -7.30 7.77
N GLY A 102 -0.48 -7.05 9.08
CA GLY A 102 0.58 -7.37 10.05
C GLY A 102 0.73 -8.88 10.25
N ASP A 103 -0.39 -9.60 10.33
CA ASP A 103 -0.40 -11.07 10.41
C ASP A 103 0.19 -11.69 9.12
N ILE A 104 -0.21 -11.18 7.96
CA ILE A 104 0.31 -11.63 6.66
C ILE A 104 1.81 -11.36 6.56
N PHE A 105 2.24 -10.15 6.90
CA PHE A 105 3.65 -9.77 6.86
C PHE A 105 4.49 -10.65 7.81
N THR A 106 3.99 -10.91 9.03
CA THR A 106 4.65 -11.81 9.99
C THR A 106 4.78 -13.23 9.43
N ALA A 107 3.75 -13.72 8.72
CA ALA A 107 3.75 -15.06 8.15
C ALA A 107 4.75 -15.22 6.99
N ILE A 108 5.03 -14.16 6.23
CA ILE A 108 5.98 -14.18 5.10
C ILE A 108 7.34 -13.61 5.43
N LEU A 109 7.56 -13.08 6.63
CA LEU A 109 8.85 -12.59 7.08
C LEU A 109 9.99 -13.60 6.83
N PRO A 110 9.81 -14.92 7.08
CA PRO A 110 10.84 -15.93 6.80
C PRO A 110 11.25 -16.02 5.33
N TRP A 111 10.38 -15.61 4.39
CA TRP A 111 10.69 -15.59 2.97
C TRP A 111 11.83 -14.61 2.66
N PHE A 112 11.99 -13.58 3.48
CA PHE A 112 12.94 -12.49 3.27
C PHE A 112 14.17 -12.54 4.19
N GLU A 113 14.41 -13.66 4.89
CA GLU A 113 15.58 -13.82 5.77
C GLU A 113 16.92 -13.71 5.01
N ASP A 114 16.94 -14.07 3.73
CA ASP A 114 18.07 -13.88 2.80
C ASP A 114 18.35 -12.40 2.49
N MET A 115 17.33 -11.53 2.62
CA MET A 115 17.43 -10.08 2.46
C MET A 115 17.74 -9.35 3.77
N ALA A 116 17.84 -10.07 4.90
CA ALA A 116 18.23 -9.48 6.18
C ALA A 116 19.66 -8.90 6.15
N ASP A 117 20.54 -9.42 5.29
CA ASP A 117 21.90 -8.90 5.08
C ASP A 117 22.00 -7.88 3.93
N GLN A 118 20.98 -7.77 3.07
CA GLN A 118 21.01 -6.87 1.92
C GLN A 118 19.64 -6.19 1.65
N GLN A 119 19.64 -4.86 1.82
CA GLN A 119 18.83 -3.89 1.07
C GLN A 119 17.41 -3.50 1.50
N PHE A 120 16.91 -3.83 2.69
CA PHE A 120 15.75 -3.08 3.23
C PHE A 120 16.12 -1.77 3.92
N HIS A 121 17.37 -1.60 4.33
CA HIS A 121 17.79 -0.40 5.08
C HIS A 121 17.98 0.83 4.18
N ARG A 122 18.37 0.64 2.91
CA ARG A 122 18.73 1.76 2.02
C ARG A 122 17.54 2.54 1.47
N THR A 123 16.33 1.99 1.52
CA THR A 123 15.10 2.65 1.07
C THR A 123 14.29 3.26 2.23
N CYS A 124 14.53 2.82 3.47
CA CYS A 124 13.85 3.30 4.68
C CYS A 124 14.59 4.45 5.38
N ASP A 125 15.82 4.77 4.96
CA ASP A 125 16.56 5.89 5.51
C ASP A 125 15.89 7.22 5.13
N ALA A 126 15.47 7.95 6.16
CA ALA A 126 14.99 9.32 6.00
C ALA A 126 16.06 10.16 5.31
N LYS A 127 15.79 10.62 4.09
CA LYS A 127 16.69 11.54 3.37
C LYS A 127 16.59 12.93 4.01
N PRO A 128 17.71 13.67 4.15
CA PRO A 128 17.65 15.07 4.56
C PRO A 128 16.63 15.84 3.69
N PRO A 129 15.78 16.69 4.29
CA PRO A 129 15.87 17.24 5.65
C PRO A 129 15.12 16.44 6.74
N LEU A 130 14.62 15.24 6.46
CA LEU A 130 13.94 14.42 7.47
C LEU A 130 14.95 13.80 8.43
N LYS A 131 14.55 13.73 9.71
CA LYS A 131 15.31 13.02 10.72
C LYS A 131 15.15 11.52 10.53
N PHE A 132 16.24 10.78 10.69
CA PHE A 132 16.20 9.34 10.83
C PHE A 132 15.27 8.97 11.99
N VAL A 133 14.49 7.92 11.79
CA VAL A 133 13.54 7.39 12.77
C VAL A 133 14.18 6.17 13.42
N SER A 134 14.43 6.22 14.72
CA SER A 134 14.87 5.05 15.47
C SER A 134 13.67 4.29 16.08
N PRO A 135 13.86 3.05 16.57
CA PRO A 135 12.80 2.33 17.28
C PRO A 135 12.21 3.10 18.48
N GLU A 136 12.98 4.00 19.07
CA GLU A 136 12.56 4.85 20.20
C GLU A 136 11.51 5.89 19.79
N ASP A 137 11.48 6.26 18.51
CA ASP A 137 10.56 7.25 17.94
C ASP A 137 9.20 6.63 17.58
N ILE A 138 9.10 5.30 17.49
CA ILE A 138 7.88 4.56 17.07
C ILE A 138 6.65 4.96 17.89
N PRO A 139 6.70 5.08 19.24
CA PRO A 139 5.53 5.51 20.00
C PRO A 139 4.96 6.86 19.53
N GLY A 140 5.83 7.80 19.13
CA GLY A 140 5.42 9.08 18.56
C GLY A 140 4.83 8.99 17.16
N MET A 141 5.15 7.93 16.41
CA MET A 141 4.61 7.66 15.08
C MET A 141 3.23 7.00 15.09
N LEU A 142 2.86 6.34 16.20
CA LEU A 142 1.53 5.74 16.35
C LEU A 142 0.41 6.80 16.48
N THR A 143 0.78 8.02 16.89
CA THR A 143 -0.13 9.17 16.96
C THR A 143 0.50 10.37 16.26
N PRO A 144 0.58 10.36 14.92
CA PRO A 144 1.28 11.40 14.19
C PRO A 144 0.46 12.69 14.16
N GLY A 145 1.15 13.82 14.26
CA GLY A 145 0.55 15.11 13.96
C GLY A 145 0.26 15.23 12.46
N ILE A 146 -0.87 15.87 12.13
CA ILE A 146 -1.21 16.27 10.75
C ILE A 146 -1.15 17.79 10.68
N SER A 147 -0.44 18.30 9.68
CA SER A 147 -0.33 19.73 9.37
C SER A 147 -1.06 20.04 8.07
N PHE A 148 -1.66 21.22 7.98
CA PHE A 148 -2.38 21.69 6.79
C PHE A 148 -1.65 22.91 6.21
N LEU A 149 -1.26 22.80 4.95
CA LEU A 149 -0.48 23.81 4.24
C LEU A 149 -1.33 24.43 3.13
N SER A 150 -1.31 25.75 2.99
CA SER A 150 -1.82 26.42 1.80
C SER A 150 -0.71 26.53 0.77
N LEU A 151 -0.84 25.83 -0.35
CA LEU A 151 0.15 25.79 -1.43
C LEU A 151 -0.43 26.36 -2.74
N PRO A 152 0.36 27.08 -3.56
CA PRO A 152 -0.14 27.61 -4.84
C PRO A 152 -0.59 26.48 -5.76
N SER A 153 -1.78 26.61 -6.35
CA SER A 153 -2.34 25.54 -7.20
C SER A 153 -1.47 25.23 -8.42
N LYS A 154 -0.69 26.21 -8.90
CA LYS A 154 0.25 26.05 -10.02
C LYS A 154 1.44 25.12 -9.71
N ASP A 155 1.78 24.94 -8.44
CA ASP A 155 2.91 24.12 -8.00
C ASP A 155 2.47 22.70 -7.64
N LEU A 156 1.19 22.37 -7.83
CA LEU A 156 0.58 21.10 -7.48
C LEU A 156 -0.01 20.40 -8.71
N HIS A 157 0.16 19.09 -8.75
CA HIS A 157 -0.57 18.22 -9.67
C HIS A 157 -1.56 17.38 -8.87
N LEU A 158 -2.85 17.69 -9.00
CA LEU A 158 -3.92 16.95 -8.33
C LEU A 158 -4.51 15.90 -9.27
N ALA A 159 -4.82 14.73 -8.72
CA ALA A 159 -5.53 13.66 -9.43
C ALA A 159 -6.88 13.39 -8.75
N GLY A 160 -7.94 13.27 -9.56
CA GLY A 160 -9.29 12.97 -9.07
C GLY A 160 -9.95 14.12 -8.30
N PRO A 161 -11.07 13.86 -7.60
CA PRO A 161 -11.87 14.88 -6.92
C PRO A 161 -11.29 15.27 -5.54
N PHE A 162 -9.99 15.54 -5.47
CA PHE A 162 -9.25 15.72 -4.22
C PHE A 162 -9.88 16.78 -3.29
N GLU A 163 -10.08 18.01 -3.77
CA GLU A 163 -10.60 19.12 -2.95
C GLU A 163 -11.98 18.80 -2.37
N ARG A 164 -12.87 18.21 -3.19
CA ARG A 164 -14.21 17.79 -2.77
C ARG A 164 -14.17 16.73 -1.68
N LEU A 165 -13.20 15.80 -1.74
CA LEU A 165 -13.04 14.76 -0.73
C LEU A 165 -12.42 15.29 0.57
N LEU A 166 -11.63 16.36 0.47
CA LEU A 166 -10.96 16.96 1.61
C LEU A 166 -11.89 17.88 2.42
N GLU A 167 -12.84 18.55 1.78
CA GLU A 167 -13.73 19.56 2.36
C GLU A 167 -14.41 19.13 3.69
N PRO A 168 -15.02 17.92 3.82
CA PRO A 168 -15.67 17.52 5.07
C PRO A 168 -14.69 17.41 6.25
N MET A 169 -13.42 17.08 5.98
CA MET A 169 -12.39 17.02 7.02
C MET A 169 -11.96 18.42 7.46
N LEU A 170 -11.83 19.37 6.53
CA LEU A 170 -11.50 20.76 6.84
C LEU A 170 -12.59 21.41 7.70
N GLU A 171 -13.86 21.20 7.34
CA GLU A 171 -15.00 21.69 8.12
C GLU A 171 -15.02 21.10 9.54
N LYS A 172 -14.80 19.79 9.67
CA LYS A 172 -14.81 19.12 10.98
C LYS A 172 -13.67 19.58 11.89
N LEU A 173 -12.55 19.99 11.31
CA LEU A 173 -11.36 20.46 12.04
C LEU A 173 -11.29 21.98 12.17
N ASP A 174 -12.32 22.71 11.71
CA ASP A 174 -12.39 24.17 11.68
C ASP A 174 -11.17 24.80 10.96
N ILE A 175 -10.75 24.18 9.86
CA ILE A 175 -9.62 24.64 9.04
C ILE A 175 -10.15 25.58 7.96
N PRO A 176 -9.63 26.80 7.87
CA PRO A 176 -10.10 27.77 6.88
C PRO A 176 -9.85 27.27 5.46
N LYS A 177 -10.77 27.61 4.55
CA LYS A 177 -10.57 27.39 3.11
C LYS A 177 -9.36 28.18 2.63
N ALA A 178 -8.58 27.56 1.74
CA ALA A 178 -7.46 28.24 1.10
C ALA A 178 -7.94 29.47 0.30
N PRO A 179 -7.12 30.53 0.22
CA PRO A 179 -7.38 31.65 -0.67
C PRO A 179 -7.48 31.20 -2.14
N GLU A 180 -8.06 32.05 -2.99
CA GLU A 180 -8.11 31.80 -4.42
C GLU A 180 -6.70 31.57 -5.01
N GLY A 181 -6.55 30.54 -5.84
CA GLY A 181 -5.26 30.14 -6.40
C GLY A 181 -4.36 29.33 -5.45
N TYR A 182 -4.87 28.94 -4.28
CA TYR A 182 -4.20 28.04 -3.33
C TYR A 182 -5.06 26.81 -3.03
N ILE A 183 -4.39 25.71 -2.70
CA ILE A 183 -5.02 24.46 -2.25
C ILE A 183 -4.51 24.12 -0.85
N THR A 184 -5.44 23.71 0.01
CA THR A 184 -5.09 23.14 1.33
C THR A 184 -4.60 21.71 1.15
N MET A 185 -3.37 21.44 1.54
CA MET A 185 -2.74 20.12 1.48
C MET A 185 -2.45 19.60 2.89
N PRO A 186 -3.01 18.45 3.31
CA PRO A 186 -2.61 17.79 4.53
C PRO A 186 -1.28 17.03 4.32
N CYS A 187 -0.40 17.09 5.30
CA CYS A 187 0.79 16.23 5.38
C CYS A 187 1.05 15.82 6.83
N LEU A 188 1.87 14.78 7.04
CA LEU A 188 2.36 14.50 8.39
C LEU A 188 3.23 15.66 8.86
N THR A 189 3.08 16.10 10.10
CA THR A 189 3.87 17.19 10.68
C THR A 189 5.38 16.89 10.56
N GLN A 190 5.76 15.62 10.70
CA GLN A 190 7.14 15.18 10.54
C GLN A 190 7.69 15.39 9.11
N GLN A 191 6.82 15.43 8.09
CA GLN A 191 7.20 15.62 6.69
C GLN A 191 7.39 17.11 6.30
N LEU A 192 7.01 18.05 7.17
CA LEU A 192 7.11 19.49 6.91
C LEU A 192 8.49 19.93 6.41
N PRO A 193 9.63 19.48 6.99
CA PRO A 193 10.94 19.88 6.51
C PRO A 193 11.13 19.58 5.02
N SER A 194 10.69 18.41 4.54
CA SER A 194 10.80 18.04 3.13
C SER A 194 9.88 18.86 2.24
N VAL A 195 8.61 19.01 2.66
CA VAL A 195 7.62 19.76 1.87
C VAL A 195 8.04 21.22 1.69
N LEU A 196 8.58 21.85 2.74
CA LEU A 196 9.07 23.22 2.68
C LEU A 196 10.42 23.37 1.95
N HIS A 197 11.21 22.30 1.86
CA HIS A 197 12.48 22.30 1.12
C HIS A 197 12.28 22.20 -0.39
N CYS A 198 11.19 21.58 -0.84
CA CYS A 198 10.78 21.50 -2.26
C CYS A 198 10.26 22.84 -2.82
N LYS A 199 10.90 23.97 -2.50
CA LYS A 199 10.60 25.23 -3.21
C LYS A 199 11.07 25.10 -4.66
N PRO A 200 10.25 25.49 -5.65
CA PRO A 200 10.74 25.60 -7.02
C PRO A 200 11.90 26.61 -7.02
N GLN A 201 13.01 26.25 -7.65
CA GLN A 201 14.08 27.21 -7.94
C GLN A 201 13.43 28.33 -8.78
N SER A 202 13.28 29.52 -8.20
CA SER A 202 12.96 30.72 -8.95
C SER A 202 14.11 30.94 -9.94
N GLY A 203 13.86 30.66 -11.22
CA GLY A 203 14.74 31.12 -12.28
C GLY A 203 14.74 32.64 -12.31
N ASP A 204 15.90 33.23 -12.08
CA ASP A 204 16.24 34.57 -12.56
C ASP A 204 16.34 34.58 -14.10
#